data_AF-A0A370ST61-F1
#
_entry.id   AF-A0A370ST61-F1
#
_cell.length_a   1.000
_cell.length_b   1.000
_cell.length_c   1.000
_cell.angle_alpha   90.00
_cell.angle_beta   90.00
_cell.angle_gamma   90.00
#
_symmetry.space_group_name_H-M   'P 1'
#
loop_
_entity.id
_entity.type
_entity.pdbx_description
1 polymer ?
#
loop_
_entity_poly.entity_id
_entity_poly.type
_entity_poly.pdbx_seq_one_letter_code
_entity_poly.pdbx_strand_id
1 'polypeptide(L)'
;MTDDTDYFAEVIEAHEAIERWFAVAEDETALERLLTRFSPRFSMITPLGRVLDFEALRGLFQMAGGKKNGFRIELSELRAIALHDRGATVSYREQQTDASGLHTDRRSTVVFEKLESGRLVWVHLQETFCGV
;
A
#
# COMPACT_ATOMS: atom_id res chain seq x y z
N MET A 1 -10.40 -1.11 -23.50
CA MET A 1 -10.09 0.09 -22.69
C MET A 1 -9.70 -0.42 -21.32
N THR A 2 -8.45 -0.22 -20.93
CA THR A 2 -8.02 -0.51 -19.56
C THR A 2 -8.63 0.57 -18.69
N ASP A 3 -9.59 0.21 -17.84
CA ASP A 3 -10.23 1.13 -16.91
C ASP A 3 -9.26 1.37 -15.74
N ASP A 4 -8.97 2.63 -15.43
CA ASP A 4 -8.12 3.01 -14.31
C ASP A 4 -8.81 2.82 -12.95
N THR A 5 -10.15 2.71 -12.96
CA THR A 5 -10.99 2.49 -11.77
C THR A 5 -10.57 1.27 -10.95
N ASP A 6 -10.22 0.15 -11.60
CA ASP A 6 -9.76 -1.07 -10.91
C ASP A 6 -8.50 -0.81 -10.06
N TYR A 7 -7.55 -0.03 -10.60
CA TYR A 7 -6.27 0.23 -9.92
C TYR A 7 -6.45 1.21 -8.77
N PHE A 8 -7.33 2.20 -8.92
CA PHE A 8 -7.66 3.11 -7.81
C PHE A 8 -8.42 2.38 -6.70
N ALA A 9 -9.36 1.50 -7.05
CA ALA A 9 -10.03 0.64 -6.08
C ALA A 9 -9.02 -0.22 -5.32
N GLU A 10 -8.06 -0.84 -6.00
CA GLU A 10 -7.01 -1.62 -5.34
C GLU A 10 -6.13 -0.76 -4.41
N VAL A 11 -5.78 0.47 -4.80
CA VAL A 11 -5.08 1.40 -3.89
C VAL A 11 -5.90 1.66 -2.63
N ILE A 12 -7.18 1.97 -2.76
CA ILE A 12 -8.07 2.26 -1.63
C ILE A 12 -8.22 1.03 -0.72
N GLU A 13 -8.59 -0.11 -1.29
CA GLU A 13 -8.81 -1.35 -0.53
C GLU A 13 -7.56 -1.85 0.20
N ALA A 14 -6.38 -1.71 -0.42
CA ALA A 14 -5.12 -2.07 0.21
C ALA A 14 -4.84 -1.19 1.44
N HIS A 15 -5.03 0.13 1.34
CA HIS A 15 -4.80 1.04 2.46
C HIS A 15 -5.84 0.85 3.57
N GLU A 16 -7.10 0.59 3.23
CA GLU A 16 -8.09 0.23 4.25
C GLU A 16 -7.72 -1.06 4.98
N ALA A 17 -7.18 -2.06 4.28
CA ALA A 17 -6.71 -3.30 4.89
C ALA A 17 -5.49 -3.06 5.79
N ILE A 18 -4.55 -2.22 5.36
CA ILE A 18 -3.38 -1.81 6.16
C ILE A 18 -3.81 -1.03 7.39
N GLU A 19 -4.75 -0.09 7.24
CA GLU A 19 -5.31 0.70 8.34
C GLU A 19 -5.91 -0.23 9.40
N ARG A 20 -6.82 -1.13 8.98
CA ARG A 20 -7.46 -2.11 9.87
C ARG A 20 -6.43 -2.98 10.57
N TRP A 21 -5.46 -3.52 9.82
CA TRP A 21 -4.40 -4.37 10.35
C TRP A 21 -3.55 -3.66 11.42
N PHE A 22 -3.21 -2.39 11.23
CA PHE A 22 -2.44 -1.64 12.23
C PHE A 22 -3.26 -1.18 13.42
N ALA A 23 -4.55 -0.88 13.22
CA ALA A 23 -5.43 -0.35 14.26
C ALA A 23 -6.05 -1.42 15.16
N VAL A 24 -6.30 -2.62 14.64
CA VAL A 24 -7.03 -3.69 15.33
C VAL A 24 -6.16 -4.94 15.41
N ALA A 25 -6.14 -5.59 16.58
CA ALA A 25 -5.52 -6.90 16.72
C ALA A 25 -6.34 -7.94 15.95
N GLU A 26 -5.73 -8.53 14.92
CA GLU A 26 -6.33 -9.48 13.99
C GLU A 26 -5.54 -10.80 13.99
N ASP A 27 -6.10 -11.84 13.38
CA ASP A 27 -5.46 -13.15 13.30
C ASP A 27 -4.45 -13.26 12.14
N GLU A 28 -3.64 -14.33 12.15
CA GLU A 28 -2.67 -14.60 11.08
C GLU A 28 -3.35 -14.72 9.71
N THR A 29 -4.59 -15.19 9.66
CA THR A 29 -5.37 -15.27 8.42
C THR A 29 -5.60 -13.89 7.80
N ALA A 30 -5.81 -12.85 8.61
CA ALA A 30 -5.92 -11.47 8.13
C ALA A 30 -4.60 -10.95 7.56
N LEU A 31 -3.47 -11.26 8.20
CA LEU A 31 -2.15 -10.94 7.68
C LEU A 31 -1.90 -11.60 6.33
N GLU A 32 -2.16 -12.90 6.22
CA GLU A 32 -1.96 -13.63 4.97
C GLU A 32 -2.85 -13.07 3.85
N ARG A 33 -4.12 -12.73 4.14
CA ARG A 33 -4.99 -12.03 3.19
C ARG A 33 -4.39 -10.71 2.71
N LEU A 34 -3.88 -9.88 3.62
CA LEU A 34 -3.21 -8.62 3.28
C LEU A 34 -1.99 -8.86 2.39
N LEU A 35 -1.13 -9.81 2.77
CA LEU A 35 0.09 -10.13 2.02
C LEU A 35 -0.19 -10.66 0.62
N THR A 36 -1.32 -11.34 0.39
CA THR A 36 -1.65 -11.83 -0.95
C THR A 36 -1.79 -10.72 -2.00
N ARG A 37 -2.01 -9.46 -1.60
CA ARG A 37 -2.06 -8.30 -2.51
C ARG A 37 -0.72 -7.99 -3.16
N PHE A 38 0.39 -8.42 -2.55
CA PHE A 38 1.73 -8.13 -3.02
C PHE A 38 2.29 -9.31 -3.83
N SER A 39 3.00 -8.99 -4.91
CA SER A 39 3.74 -9.98 -5.69
C SER A 39 4.86 -10.61 -4.83
N PRO A 40 5.18 -11.90 -4.99
CA PRO A 40 6.38 -12.48 -4.38
C PRO A 40 7.69 -11.78 -4.78
N ARG A 41 7.67 -11.02 -5.90
CA ARG A 41 8.79 -10.19 -6.37
C ARG A 41 8.66 -8.72 -5.93
N PHE A 42 7.80 -8.43 -4.96
CA PHE A 42 7.55 -7.07 -4.50
C PHE A 42 8.83 -6.41 -3.98
N SER A 43 8.94 -5.11 -4.23
CA SER A 43 9.96 -4.25 -3.65
C SER A 43 9.37 -2.89 -3.32
N MET A 44 9.90 -2.22 -2.30
CA MET A 44 9.58 -0.82 -2.05
C MET A 44 10.75 0.01 -1.58
N ILE A 45 10.67 1.31 -1.85
CA ILE A 45 11.51 2.34 -1.26
C ILE A 45 10.62 3.17 -0.33
N THR A 46 10.88 3.03 0.97
CA THR A 46 10.21 3.80 2.02
C THR A 46 10.53 5.30 1.93
N PRO A 47 9.79 6.19 2.60
CA PRO A 47 10.08 7.62 2.59
C PRO A 47 11.47 7.99 3.13
N LEU A 48 12.08 7.12 3.95
CA LEU A 48 13.44 7.27 4.48
C LEU A 48 14.52 6.64 3.58
N GLY A 49 14.17 6.24 2.35
CA GLY A 49 15.11 5.66 1.38
C GLY A 49 15.51 4.21 1.68
N ARG A 50 14.92 3.56 2.69
CA ARG A 50 15.16 2.13 2.94
C ARG A 50 14.46 1.29 1.88
N VAL A 51 15.16 0.27 1.40
CA VAL A 51 14.63 -0.76 0.50
C VAL A 51 14.05 -1.89 1.33
N LEU A 52 12.81 -2.29 1.04
CA LEU A 52 12.19 -3.50 1.60
C LEU A 52 11.79 -4.42 0.44
N ASP A 53 12.09 -5.70 0.57
CA ASP A 53 11.53 -6.76 -0.28
C ASP A 53 10.23 -7.30 0.36
N PHE A 54 9.65 -8.34 -0.25
CA PHE A 54 8.44 -8.98 0.24
C PHE A 54 8.57 -9.53 1.67
N GLU A 55 9.69 -10.18 2.03
CA GLU A 55 9.86 -10.75 3.37
C GLU A 55 10.08 -9.66 4.43
N ALA A 56 10.81 -8.59 4.08
CA ALA A 56 10.95 -7.43 4.94
C ALA A 56 9.61 -6.70 5.16
N LEU A 57 8.77 -6.61 4.13
CA LEU A 57 7.40 -6.07 4.24
C LEU A 57 6.54 -6.96 5.17
N ARG A 58 6.59 -8.28 5.00
CA ARG A 58 5.91 -9.24 5.89
C ARG A 58 6.34 -9.04 7.34
N GLY A 59 7.63 -8.96 7.61
CA GLY A 59 8.16 -8.72 8.96
C GLY A 59 7.67 -7.39 9.56
N LEU A 60 7.55 -6.34 8.73
CA LEU A 60 6.97 -5.06 9.15
C LEU A 60 5.51 -5.22 9.56
N PHE A 61 4.70 -5.90 8.75
CA PHE A 61 3.28 -6.12 9.09
C PHE A 61 3.13 -6.95 10.37
N GLN A 62 3.88 -8.04 10.52
CA GLN A 62 3.88 -8.87 11.74
C GLN A 62 4.25 -8.05 12.98
N MET A 63 5.24 -7.17 12.86
CA MET A 63 5.68 -6.32 13.95
C MET A 63 4.64 -5.26 14.33
N ALA A 64 3.88 -4.72 13.38
CA ALA A 64 3.03 -3.55 13.58
C ALA A 64 1.52 -3.85 13.78
N GLY A 65 1.08 -5.09 13.55
CA GLY A 65 -0.33 -5.49 13.68
C GLY A 65 -0.94 -5.16 15.05
N GLY A 66 -2.07 -4.45 15.06
CA GLY A 66 -2.80 -4.03 16.25
C GLY A 66 -2.07 -3.06 17.18
N LYS A 67 -0.92 -2.48 16.78
CA LYS A 67 -0.09 -1.62 17.66
C LYS A 67 -0.32 -0.13 17.50
N LYS A 68 -1.05 0.32 16.48
CA LYS A 68 -1.28 1.74 16.21
C LYS A 68 -2.71 2.14 16.52
N ASN A 69 -2.97 2.46 17.79
CA ASN A 69 -4.30 2.89 18.23
C ASN A 69 -4.75 4.16 17.49
N GLY A 70 -5.97 4.15 16.96
CA GLY A 70 -6.57 5.27 16.24
C GLY A 70 -5.91 5.57 14.90
N PHE A 71 -5.12 4.63 14.35
CA PHE A 71 -4.45 4.82 13.09
C PHE A 71 -5.44 4.99 11.94
N ARG A 72 -5.23 6.03 11.13
CA ARG A 72 -6.05 6.39 9.97
C ARG A 72 -5.19 6.72 8.77
N ILE A 73 -5.69 6.38 7.59
CA ILE A 73 -5.11 6.70 6.29
C ILE A 73 -6.15 7.46 5.47
N GLU A 74 -5.79 8.66 5.02
CA GLU A 74 -6.57 9.42 4.05
C GLU A 74 -5.83 9.46 2.71
N LEU A 75 -6.54 9.07 1.65
CA LEU A 75 -6.00 9.04 0.28
C LEU A 75 -6.56 10.19 -0.54
N SER A 76 -5.68 10.82 -1.33
CA SER A 76 -6.05 11.89 -2.26
C SER A 76 -5.12 11.88 -3.47
N GLU A 77 -5.36 12.77 -4.44
CA GLU A 77 -4.50 12.94 -5.61
C GLU A 77 -4.23 11.63 -6.40
N LEU A 78 -5.19 10.69 -6.42
CA LEU A 78 -5.07 9.45 -7.22
C LEU A 78 -5.00 9.80 -8.70
N ARG A 79 -4.00 9.24 -9.38
CA ARG A 79 -3.74 9.51 -10.80
C ARG A 79 -3.10 8.30 -11.49
N ALA A 80 -3.66 7.90 -12.63
CA ALA A 80 -3.00 6.97 -13.52
C ALA A 80 -1.87 7.69 -14.26
N ILE A 81 -0.65 7.16 -14.17
CA ILE A 81 0.54 7.66 -14.89
C ILE A 81 0.64 6.96 -16.24
N ALA A 82 0.48 5.63 -16.24
CA ALA A 82 0.55 4.80 -17.44
C ALA A 82 -0.32 3.56 -17.29
N LEU A 83 -1.01 3.18 -18.37
CA LEU A 83 -1.77 1.93 -18.48
C LEU A 83 -1.07 1.03 -19.50
N HIS A 84 -0.94 -0.25 -19.18
CA HIS A 84 -0.36 -1.25 -20.07
C HIS A 84 -1.21 -2.52 -20.08
N ASP A 85 -1.00 -3.39 -21.08
CA ASP A 85 -1.84 -4.58 -21.29
C ASP A 85 -1.94 -5.49 -20.06
N ARG A 86 -0.90 -5.49 -19.21
CA ARG A 86 -0.82 -6.30 -18.00
C ARG A 86 -0.64 -5.50 -16.70
N GLY A 87 -1.19 -4.29 -16.63
CA GLY A 87 -1.15 -3.50 -15.38
C GLY A 87 -1.17 -1.99 -15.56
N ALA A 88 -0.72 -1.28 -14.52
CA ALA A 88 -0.64 0.17 -14.52
C ALA A 88 0.45 0.70 -13.60
N THR A 89 0.88 1.94 -13.85
CA THR A 89 1.60 2.77 -12.87
C THR A 89 0.66 3.86 -12.39
N VAL A 90 0.50 3.97 -11.08
CA VAL A 90 -0.41 4.91 -10.41
C VAL A 90 0.35 5.73 -9.38
N SER A 91 0.00 7.00 -9.23
CA SER A 91 0.42 7.82 -8.10
C SER A 91 -0.76 8.18 -7.21
N TYR A 92 -0.49 8.37 -5.92
CA TYR A 92 -1.45 8.88 -4.95
C TYR A 92 -0.72 9.67 -3.85
N ARG A 93 -1.47 10.44 -3.08
CA ARG A 93 -1.02 11.07 -1.83
C ARG A 93 -1.70 10.38 -0.66
N GLU A 94 -0.95 10.18 0.39
CA GLU A 94 -1.37 9.48 1.60
C GLU A 94 -1.05 10.32 2.83
N GLN A 95 -2.05 10.50 3.68
CA GLN A 95 -1.93 11.17 4.96
C GLN A 95 -2.24 10.18 6.07
N GLN A 96 -1.31 10.01 7.00
CA GLN A 96 -1.47 9.08 8.13
C GLN A 96 -1.60 9.86 9.43
N THR A 97 -2.55 9.47 10.28
CA THR A 97 -2.69 9.98 11.66
C THR A 97 -2.86 8.85 12.66
N ASP A 98 -2.56 9.11 13.94
CA ASP A 98 -2.89 8.18 15.04
C ASP A 98 -3.18 8.90 16.37
N ALA A 99 -3.57 8.14 17.40
CA ALA A 99 -3.90 8.68 18.71
C ALA A 99 -2.69 9.20 19.51
N SER A 100 -1.46 8.94 19.07
CA SER A 100 -0.24 9.49 19.70
C SER A 100 0.05 10.93 19.25
N GLY A 101 -0.68 11.44 18.27
CA GLY A 101 -0.43 12.72 17.62
C GLY A 101 0.48 12.61 16.40
N LEU A 102 0.71 11.39 15.87
CA LEU A 102 1.36 11.21 14.58
C LEU A 102 0.55 11.93 13.50
N HIS A 103 1.26 12.67 12.65
CA HIS A 103 0.72 13.20 11.41
C HIS A 103 1.82 13.14 10.36
N THR A 104 1.65 12.31 9.33
CA THR A 104 2.62 12.21 8.23
C THR A 104 1.91 12.37 6.91
N ASP A 105 2.61 12.94 5.94
CA ASP A 105 2.13 13.17 4.58
C ASP A 105 3.18 12.66 3.61
N ARG A 106 2.75 11.86 2.62
CA ARG A 106 3.64 11.32 1.60
C ARG A 106 2.96 11.24 0.24
N ARG A 107 3.78 11.28 -0.79
CA ARG A 107 3.40 10.93 -2.16
C ARG A 107 4.01 9.60 -2.54
N SER A 108 3.23 8.81 -3.24
CA SER A 108 3.54 7.43 -3.56
C SER A 108 3.37 7.17 -5.05
N THR A 109 4.25 6.34 -5.61
CA THR A 109 4.12 5.75 -6.95
C THR A 109 4.13 4.24 -6.81
N VAL A 110 3.07 3.59 -7.32
CA VAL A 110 2.92 2.14 -7.34
C VAL A 110 2.96 1.63 -8.77
N VAL A 111 3.58 0.46 -8.95
CA VAL A 111 3.54 -0.34 -10.17
C VAL A 111 2.72 -1.60 -9.89
N PHE A 112 1.65 -1.78 -10.66
CA PHE A 112 0.78 -2.95 -10.62
C PHE A 112 1.06 -3.90 -11.78
N GLU A 113 0.90 -5.20 -11.51
CA GLU A 113 0.77 -6.24 -12.52
C GLU A 113 -0.65 -6.83 -12.44
N LYS A 114 -1.31 -6.99 -13.59
CA LYS A 114 -2.57 -7.73 -13.73
C LYS A 114 -2.21 -9.15 -14.18
N LEU A 115 -2.42 -10.11 -13.29
CA LEU A 115 -2.16 -11.53 -13.53
C LEU A 115 -3.12 -12.08 -14.60
N GLU A 116 -2.81 -13.24 -15.16
CA GLU A 116 -3.69 -13.94 -16.12
C GLU A 116 -5.08 -14.25 -15.55
N SER A 117 -5.19 -14.40 -14.24
CA SER A 117 -6.47 -14.56 -13.52
C SER A 117 -7.30 -13.27 -13.45
N GLY A 118 -6.78 -12.14 -13.94
CA GLY A 118 -7.39 -10.81 -13.83
C GLY A 118 -7.09 -10.08 -12.51
N ARG A 119 -6.46 -10.76 -11.55
CA ARG A 119 -6.10 -10.20 -10.24
C ARG A 119 -4.99 -9.16 -10.36
N LEU A 120 -5.14 -8.03 -9.66
CA LEU A 120 -4.09 -7.03 -9.50
C LEU A 120 -3.15 -7.39 -8.34
N VAL A 121 -1.85 -7.20 -8.55
CA VAL A 121 -0.84 -7.33 -7.50
C VAL A 121 0.13 -6.15 -7.51
N TRP A 122 0.54 -5.73 -6.32
CA TRP A 122 1.57 -4.71 -6.11
C TRP A 122 2.94 -5.31 -6.45
N VAL A 123 3.68 -4.70 -7.37
CA VAL A 123 5.03 -5.16 -7.77
C VAL A 123 6.11 -4.22 -7.26
N HIS A 124 5.85 -2.92 -7.29
CA HIS A 124 6.77 -1.93 -6.73
C HIS A 124 6.01 -0.78 -6.08
N LEU A 125 6.57 -0.21 -5.02
CA LEU A 125 6.08 1.00 -4.37
C LEU A 125 7.25 1.91 -4.00
N GLN A 126 7.16 3.19 -4.33
CA GLN A 126 8.09 4.18 -3.83
C GLN A 126 7.32 5.33 -3.19
N GLU A 127 7.76 5.73 -2.01
CA GLU A 127 7.14 6.80 -1.22
C GLU A 127 8.13 7.96 -1.01
N THR A 128 7.60 9.16 -0.80
CA THR A 128 8.38 10.37 -0.50
C THR A 128 7.58 11.26 0.45
N PHE A 129 8.19 11.67 1.57
CA PHE A 129 7.53 12.59 2.50
C PHE A 129 7.26 13.96 1.86
N CYS A 130 6.11 14.56 2.20
CA CYS A 130 5.76 15.92 1.85
C CYS A 130 6.05 16.85 3.03
N GLY A 131 6.74 17.97 2.79
CA GLY A 131 6.89 19.05 3.78
C GLY A 131 7.78 18.75 4.97
N VAL A 132 9.04 18.38 4.70
CA VAL A 132 10.10 18.24 5.74
C VAL A 132 10.52 19.60 6.29
#